data_AF-A0A832H4T6-F1
#
_entry.id   AF-A0A832H4T6-F1
#
_cell.length_a   1.000
_cell.length_b   1.000
_cell.length_c   1.000
_cell.angle_alpha   90.00
_cell.angle_beta   90.00
_cell.angle_gamma   90.00
#
_symmetry.space_group_name_H-M   'P 1'
#
loop_
_entity.id
_entity.type
_entity.pdbx_description
1 polymer ?
#
loop_
_entity_poly.entity_id
_entity_poly.type
_entity_poly.pdbx_seq_one_letter_code
_entity_poly.pdbx_strand_id
1 'polypeptide(L)'
;MNLAKQNLEKTEGIIVRTATPLSEPLKLVIQPDTPETRCILGDLGFHSVPQVSQLLYQVTRQHQLSDVFTQISQALSESSQTQSRYCITRSSLDSQTLLLDFLDAQPLSMITASVKHAWFLRVLAQQRLFFNYQPIFDLHLGQVIAYECLARACSDQDDACFTGQQLIDGAVSLSLTSEFDELALATCLQAIAKTGSSDTFYVNLLPNAIASNPHFLEQTLQQVKDL
;
A
#
# COMPACT_ATOMS: atom_id res chain seq x y z
N MET A 1 -60.47 -14.70 -35.40
CA MET A 1 -59.62 -15.01 -34.22
C MET A 1 -59.24 -16.47 -34.31
N ASN A 2 -57.99 -16.94 -34.29
CA ASN A 2 -56.72 -16.30 -33.98
C ASN A 2 -55.61 -17.11 -34.67
N LEU A 3 -54.70 -16.41 -35.35
CA LEU A 3 -53.48 -16.93 -35.96
C LEU A 3 -52.32 -16.21 -35.26
N ALA A 4 -51.56 -16.93 -34.42
CA ALA A 4 -50.20 -16.60 -33.95
C ALA A 4 -49.82 -17.68 -32.90
N LYS A 5 -49.17 -18.80 -33.26
CA LYS A 5 -47.72 -18.96 -33.45
C LYS A 5 -46.87 -18.29 -32.35
N GLN A 6 -46.28 -19.17 -31.54
CA GLN A 6 -44.86 -19.20 -31.13
C GLN A 6 -44.19 -17.85 -30.91
N ASN A 7 -43.76 -17.57 -29.67
CA ASN A 7 -42.46 -16.93 -29.43
C ASN A 7 -41.97 -17.11 -27.99
N LEU A 8 -40.77 -17.69 -27.92
CA LEU A 8 -39.67 -17.47 -26.96
C LEU A 8 -39.88 -17.77 -25.47
N GLU A 9 -39.54 -19.02 -25.15
CA GLU A 9 -38.60 -19.30 -24.07
C GLU A 9 -37.29 -18.54 -24.31
N LYS A 10 -36.93 -17.63 -23.41
CA LYS A 10 -35.56 -17.21 -23.07
C LYS A 10 -35.65 -16.28 -21.86
N THR A 11 -35.81 -16.87 -20.68
CA THR A 11 -35.56 -16.15 -19.44
C THR A 11 -34.08 -16.26 -19.17
N GLU A 12 -33.35 -15.20 -19.52
CA GLU A 12 -31.96 -15.01 -19.11
C GLU A 12 -31.89 -15.15 -17.59
N GLY A 13 -31.10 -16.13 -17.14
CA GLY A 13 -30.79 -16.31 -15.73
C GLY A 13 -29.98 -15.13 -15.24
N ILE A 14 -30.66 -14.11 -14.75
CA ILE A 14 -30.04 -13.10 -13.89
C ILE A 14 -29.57 -13.87 -12.65
N ILE A 15 -28.26 -14.14 -12.57
CA ILE A 15 -27.63 -14.63 -11.35
C ILE A 15 -27.74 -13.51 -10.33
N VAL A 16 -28.85 -13.49 -9.62
CA VAL A 16 -29.04 -12.61 -8.46
C VAL A 16 -27.95 -13.02 -7.46
N ARG A 17 -27.06 -12.08 -7.14
CA ARG A 17 -26.06 -12.21 -6.07
C ARG A 17 -26.79 -12.50 -4.76
N THR A 18 -27.01 -13.77 -4.47
CA THR A 18 -27.55 -14.20 -3.17
C THR A 18 -26.44 -13.93 -2.15
N ALA A 19 -26.74 -13.03 -1.21
CA ALA A 19 -25.81 -12.67 -0.15
C ALA A 19 -25.39 -13.95 0.58
N THR A 20 -24.10 -14.25 0.58
CA THR A 20 -23.54 -15.42 1.26
C THR A 20 -23.84 -15.28 2.77
N PRO A 21 -24.37 -16.32 3.44
CA PRO A 21 -24.64 -16.24 4.87
C PRO A 21 -23.34 -15.99 5.64
N LEU A 22 -23.37 -15.08 6.61
CA LEU A 22 -22.22 -14.71 7.48
C LEU A 22 -21.65 -15.89 8.29
N SER A 23 -22.33 -17.05 8.29
CA SER A 23 -21.91 -18.28 8.96
C SER A 23 -20.72 -18.96 8.29
N GLU A 24 -20.52 -18.75 6.99
CA GLU A 24 -19.39 -19.35 6.29
C GLU A 24 -18.06 -18.68 6.71
N PRO A 25 -17.01 -19.48 6.97
CA PRO A 25 -15.73 -18.93 7.37
C PRO A 25 -15.11 -18.14 6.21
N LEU A 26 -14.35 -17.11 6.56
CA LEU A 26 -13.62 -16.27 5.62
C LEU A 26 -12.45 -17.07 5.04
N LYS A 27 -12.27 -16.98 3.72
CA LYS A 27 -11.26 -17.72 2.97
C LYS A 27 -10.43 -16.72 2.17
N LEU A 28 -9.12 -16.82 2.28
CA LEU A 28 -8.19 -16.16 1.38
C LEU A 28 -7.88 -17.14 0.25
N VAL A 29 -8.19 -16.75 -0.98
CA VAL A 29 -7.99 -17.58 -2.17
C VAL A 29 -6.94 -16.93 -3.05
N ILE A 30 -5.95 -17.70 -3.48
CA ILE A 30 -4.81 -17.24 -4.26
C ILE A 30 -4.63 -18.12 -5.50
N GLN A 31 -4.44 -17.47 -6.65
CA GLN A 31 -3.90 -18.10 -7.85
C GLN A 31 -2.39 -17.83 -7.91
N PRO A 32 -1.53 -18.83 -7.66
CA PRO A 32 -0.10 -18.69 -7.82
C PRO A 32 0.27 -18.54 -9.30
N ASP A 33 1.29 -17.74 -9.58
CA ASP A 33 1.88 -17.55 -10.91
C ASP A 33 2.70 -18.76 -11.38
N THR A 34 3.37 -19.44 -10.45
CA THR A 34 4.32 -20.54 -10.74
C THR A 34 4.15 -21.74 -9.80
N PRO A 35 4.64 -22.94 -10.20
CA PRO A 35 4.71 -24.10 -9.31
C PRO A 35 5.52 -23.84 -8.03
N GLU A 36 6.58 -23.04 -8.11
CA GLU A 36 7.41 -22.66 -6.97
C GLU A 36 6.61 -21.82 -5.97
N THR A 37 5.89 -20.79 -6.44
CA THR A 37 4.98 -20.00 -5.61
C THR A 37 3.91 -20.88 -4.95
N ARG A 38 3.38 -21.86 -5.69
CA ARG A 38 2.42 -22.84 -5.14
C ARG A 38 3.02 -23.64 -4.00
N CYS A 39 4.25 -24.13 -4.14
CA CYS A 39 4.93 -24.89 -3.07
C CYS A 39 5.11 -24.02 -1.82
N ILE A 40 5.60 -22.79 -1.96
CA ILE A 40 5.79 -21.86 -0.85
C ILE A 40 4.46 -21.57 -0.14
N LEU A 41 3.39 -21.30 -0.89
CA LEU A 41 2.06 -21.10 -0.31
C LEU A 41 1.56 -22.37 0.40
N GLY A 42 1.87 -23.55 -0.12
CA GLY A 42 1.62 -24.83 0.56
C GLY A 42 2.28 -24.91 1.93
N ASP A 43 3.55 -24.50 2.03
CA ASP A 43 4.30 -24.45 3.30
C ASP A 43 3.71 -23.43 4.29
N LEU A 44 3.07 -22.38 3.78
CA LEU A 44 2.30 -21.40 4.57
C LEU A 44 0.89 -21.89 4.97
N GLY A 45 0.55 -23.14 4.66
CA GLY A 45 -0.72 -23.76 5.04
C GLY A 45 -1.88 -23.50 4.07
N PHE A 46 -1.58 -23.13 2.82
CA PHE A 46 -2.60 -23.10 1.77
C PHE A 46 -2.86 -24.50 1.19
N HIS A 47 -4.11 -24.76 0.84
CA HIS A 47 -4.56 -26.03 0.27
C HIS A 47 -5.19 -25.80 -1.10
N SER A 48 -5.11 -26.79 -2.00
CA SER A 48 -5.76 -26.68 -3.30
C SER A 48 -7.28 -26.68 -3.18
N VAL A 49 -7.94 -25.82 -3.95
CA VAL A 49 -9.41 -25.85 -4.07
C VAL A 49 -9.80 -27.12 -4.84
N PRO A 50 -10.68 -27.99 -4.30
CA PRO A 50 -10.96 -29.30 -4.89
C PRO A 50 -11.42 -29.26 -6.35
N GLN A 51 -12.29 -28.32 -6.69
CA GLN A 51 -12.85 -28.19 -8.05
C GLN A 51 -11.97 -27.39 -9.01
N VAL A 52 -11.01 -26.63 -8.48
CA VAL A 52 -10.18 -25.70 -9.25
C VAL A 52 -8.75 -25.78 -8.71
N SER A 53 -8.02 -26.84 -9.09
CA SER A 53 -6.69 -27.12 -8.56
C SER A 53 -5.69 -25.98 -8.79
N GLN A 54 -5.93 -25.10 -9.76
CA GLN A 54 -5.14 -23.89 -9.99
C GLN A 54 -5.23 -22.86 -8.85
N LEU A 55 -6.32 -22.89 -8.07
CA LEU A 55 -6.51 -22.01 -6.93
C LEU A 55 -6.08 -22.72 -5.63
N LEU A 56 -5.48 -21.94 -4.75
CA LEU A 56 -5.15 -22.31 -3.39
C LEU A 56 -6.04 -21.51 -2.44
N TYR A 57 -6.38 -22.07 -1.28
CA TYR A 57 -7.13 -21.37 -0.26
C TYR A 57 -6.57 -21.63 1.13
N GLN A 58 -6.78 -20.67 2.01
CA GLN A 58 -6.58 -20.82 3.45
C GLN A 58 -7.81 -20.24 4.16
N VAL A 59 -8.35 -21.00 5.12
CA VAL A 59 -9.40 -20.48 6.01
C VAL A 59 -8.76 -19.57 7.03
N THR A 60 -9.24 -18.34 7.14
CA THR A 60 -8.63 -17.32 7.99
C THR A 60 -9.70 -16.54 8.74
N ARG A 61 -9.30 -15.89 9.83
CA ARG A 61 -10.15 -14.93 10.54
C ARG A 61 -9.73 -13.52 10.17
N GLN A 62 -10.66 -12.57 10.28
CA GLN A 62 -10.39 -11.19 9.88
C GLN A 62 -9.17 -10.56 10.58
N HIS A 63 -8.94 -10.88 11.87
CA HIS A 63 -7.78 -10.40 12.62
C HIS A 63 -6.46 -11.09 12.26
N GLN A 64 -6.48 -12.19 11.49
CA GLN A 64 -5.29 -12.94 11.08
C GLN A 64 -4.83 -12.57 9.67
N LEU A 65 -5.64 -11.82 8.91
CA LEU A 65 -5.34 -11.49 7.51
C LEU A 65 -4.05 -10.70 7.36
N SER A 66 -3.78 -9.73 8.24
CA SER A 66 -2.53 -8.96 8.22
C SER A 66 -1.31 -9.86 8.36
N ASP A 67 -1.38 -10.83 9.26
CA ASP A 67 -0.26 -11.72 9.58
C ASP A 67 0.00 -12.67 8.42
N VAL A 68 -1.07 -13.22 7.83
CA VAL A 68 -0.98 -14.07 6.63
C VAL A 68 -0.38 -13.28 5.47
N PHE A 69 -0.84 -12.06 5.19
CA PHE A 69 -0.26 -11.22 4.13
C PHE A 69 1.18 -10.79 4.42
N THR A 70 1.55 -10.62 5.70
CA THR A 70 2.96 -10.39 6.10
C THR A 70 3.82 -11.60 5.80
N GLN A 71 3.36 -12.81 6.14
CA GLN A 71 4.09 -14.04 5.85
C GLN A 71 4.26 -14.26 4.34
N ILE A 72 3.19 -14.01 3.56
CA ILE A 72 3.24 -14.08 2.10
C ILE A 72 4.24 -13.07 1.54
N SER A 73 4.24 -11.83 2.04
CA SER A 73 5.13 -10.77 1.54
C SER A 73 6.60 -11.05 1.82
N GLN A 74 6.89 -11.76 2.91
CA GLN A 74 8.24 -12.20 3.30
C GLN A 74 8.71 -13.44 2.53
N ALA A 75 7.78 -14.36 2.22
CA ALA A 75 8.11 -15.64 1.59
C ALA A 75 8.19 -15.56 0.07
N LEU A 76 7.39 -14.71 -0.58
CA LEU A 76 7.32 -14.60 -2.04
C LEU A 76 8.16 -13.44 -2.58
N SER A 77 8.74 -13.63 -3.78
CA SER A 77 9.39 -12.54 -4.51
C SER A 77 8.39 -11.46 -4.96
N GLU A 78 8.85 -10.22 -5.17
CA GLU A 78 7.99 -9.12 -5.65
C GLU A 78 7.38 -9.41 -7.02
N SER A 79 8.11 -10.11 -7.90
CA SER A 79 7.59 -10.58 -9.20
C SER A 79 6.41 -11.54 -9.02
N SER A 80 6.57 -12.54 -8.15
CA SER A 80 5.53 -13.52 -7.86
C SER A 80 4.31 -12.89 -7.20
N GLN A 81 4.50 -11.92 -6.30
CA GLN A 81 3.41 -11.15 -5.70
C GLN A 81 2.64 -10.32 -6.74
N THR A 82 3.32 -9.80 -7.77
CA THR A 82 2.68 -9.01 -8.83
C THR A 82 1.90 -9.90 -9.81
N GLN A 83 2.41 -11.09 -10.11
CA GLN A 83 1.81 -12.00 -11.09
C GLN A 83 0.73 -12.90 -10.48
N SER A 84 0.81 -13.17 -9.18
CA SER A 84 -0.20 -13.92 -8.45
C SER A 84 -1.41 -13.05 -8.09
N ARG A 85 -2.61 -13.63 -8.13
CA ARG A 85 -3.86 -12.92 -7.82
C ARG A 85 -4.50 -13.49 -6.57
N TYR A 86 -5.22 -12.66 -5.83
CA TYR A 86 -5.97 -13.09 -4.67
C TYR A 86 -7.38 -12.49 -4.64
N CYS A 87 -8.28 -13.19 -3.95
CA CYS A 87 -9.53 -12.62 -3.47
C CYS A 87 -9.80 -13.09 -2.04
N ILE A 88 -10.66 -12.36 -1.34
CA ILE A 88 -11.17 -12.74 -0.03
C ILE A 88 -12.65 -13.01 -0.19
N THR A 89 -13.10 -14.20 0.20
CA THR A 89 -14.51 -14.60 0.03
C THR A 89 -15.01 -15.42 1.21
N ARG A 90 -16.33 -15.46 1.37
CA ARG A 90 -17.03 -16.40 2.24
C ARG A 90 -17.75 -17.50 1.45
N SER A 91 -17.72 -17.45 0.12
CA SER A 91 -18.32 -18.47 -0.75
C SER A 91 -17.80 -19.87 -0.40
N SER A 92 -18.68 -20.86 -0.52
CA SER A 92 -18.27 -22.26 -0.43
C SER A 92 -17.30 -22.59 -1.55
N LEU A 93 -16.31 -23.44 -1.26
CA LEU A 93 -15.29 -23.85 -2.22
C LEU A 93 -15.86 -24.68 -3.38
N ASP A 94 -17.02 -25.29 -3.16
CA ASP A 94 -17.73 -26.09 -4.15
C ASP A 94 -18.76 -25.28 -4.95
N SER A 95 -18.88 -23.98 -4.68
CA SER A 95 -19.87 -23.11 -5.32
C SER A 95 -19.30 -22.44 -6.58
N GLN A 96 -20.13 -22.34 -7.62
CA GLN A 96 -19.83 -21.49 -8.78
C GLN A 96 -19.62 -20.01 -8.41
N THR A 97 -20.18 -19.57 -7.28
CA THR A 97 -19.97 -18.20 -6.76
C THR A 97 -18.50 -17.93 -6.47
N LEU A 98 -17.70 -18.93 -6.09
CA LEU A 98 -16.26 -18.75 -5.86
C LEU A 98 -15.55 -18.24 -7.12
N LEU A 99 -15.87 -18.81 -8.28
CA LEU A 99 -15.27 -18.41 -9.55
C LEU A 99 -15.69 -16.99 -9.94
N LEU A 100 -16.95 -16.62 -9.67
CA LEU A 100 -17.44 -15.27 -9.89
C LEU A 100 -16.72 -14.26 -8.98
N ASP A 101 -16.54 -14.58 -7.70
CA ASP A 101 -15.79 -13.74 -6.76
C ASP A 101 -14.32 -13.59 -7.20
N PHE A 102 -13.74 -14.63 -7.81
CA PHE A 102 -12.37 -14.61 -8.30
C PHE A 102 -12.19 -13.78 -9.58
N LEU A 103 -13.25 -13.45 -10.32
CA LEU A 103 -13.15 -12.51 -11.45
C LEU A 103 -12.69 -11.12 -11.00
N ASP A 104 -13.03 -10.74 -9.76
CA ASP A 104 -12.63 -9.47 -9.14
C ASP A 104 -11.29 -9.60 -8.38
N ALA A 105 -10.55 -10.70 -8.56
CA ALA A 105 -9.27 -10.93 -7.86
C ALA A 105 -8.25 -9.84 -8.18
N GLN A 106 -7.50 -9.40 -7.17
CA GLN A 106 -6.50 -8.34 -7.27
C GLN A 106 -5.08 -8.94 -7.26
N PRO A 107 -4.06 -8.26 -7.79
CA PRO A 107 -2.66 -8.68 -7.59
C PRO A 107 -2.31 -8.77 -6.10
N LEU A 108 -1.58 -9.81 -5.68
CA LEU A 108 -1.11 -9.93 -4.30
C LEU A 108 -0.28 -8.72 -3.86
N SER A 109 0.50 -8.16 -4.78
CA SER A 109 1.36 -7.00 -4.55
C SER A 109 0.62 -5.79 -3.94
N MET A 110 -0.66 -5.59 -4.26
CA MET A 110 -1.42 -4.45 -3.71
C MET A 110 -1.59 -4.54 -2.19
N ILE A 111 -1.94 -5.71 -1.67
CA ILE A 111 -2.18 -5.89 -0.24
C ILE A 111 -0.90 -6.17 0.53
N THR A 112 0.05 -6.89 -0.08
CA THR A 112 1.35 -7.14 0.57
C THR A 112 2.16 -5.86 0.70
N ALA A 113 2.09 -4.94 -0.27
CA ALA A 113 2.67 -3.60 -0.13
C ALA A 113 2.01 -2.82 1.01
N SER A 114 0.67 -2.86 1.09
CA SER A 114 -0.09 -2.20 2.16
C SER A 114 0.34 -2.67 3.55
N VAL A 115 0.54 -3.98 3.72
CA VAL A 115 0.97 -4.56 4.99
C VAL A 115 2.45 -4.29 5.27
N LYS A 116 3.32 -4.44 4.27
CA LYS A 116 4.78 -4.16 4.36
C LYS A 116 5.05 -2.71 4.77
N HIS A 117 4.24 -1.77 4.26
CA HIS A 117 4.39 -0.34 4.50
C HIS A 117 3.36 0.23 5.49
N ALA A 118 2.62 -0.61 6.22
CA ALA A 118 1.65 -0.15 7.21
C ALA A 118 2.28 0.74 8.31
N TRP A 119 3.57 0.56 8.59
CA TRP A 119 4.34 1.44 9.49
C TRP A 119 4.37 2.89 9.00
N PHE A 120 4.40 3.11 7.68
CA PHE A 120 4.47 4.44 7.09
C PHE A 120 3.19 5.23 7.35
N LEU A 121 2.03 4.58 7.24
CA LEU A 121 0.74 5.18 7.60
C LEU A 121 0.71 5.64 9.06
N ARG A 122 1.32 4.87 9.97
CA ARG A 122 1.43 5.25 11.39
C ARG A 122 2.35 6.45 11.59
N VAL A 123 3.47 6.50 10.88
CA VAL A 123 4.38 7.67 10.89
C VAL A 123 3.64 8.94 10.47
N LEU A 124 2.88 8.89 9.37
CA LEU A 124 2.09 10.03 8.90
C LEU A 124 0.99 10.43 9.89
N ALA A 125 0.17 9.46 10.32
CA ALA A 125 -0.96 9.71 11.22
C ALA A 125 -0.55 10.28 12.57
N GLN A 126 0.63 9.89 13.07
CA GLN A 126 1.16 10.34 14.36
C GLN A 126 2.18 11.47 14.22
N GLN A 127 2.39 11.99 13.00
CA GLN A 127 3.31 13.08 12.69
C GLN A 127 4.72 12.89 13.29
N ARG A 128 5.27 11.68 13.17
CA ARG A 128 6.57 11.31 13.78
C ARG A 128 7.78 11.65 12.92
N LEU A 129 7.62 12.56 11.97
CA LEU A 129 8.72 13.02 11.13
C LEU A 129 9.64 13.96 11.92
N PHE A 130 10.94 13.83 11.71
CA PHE A 130 11.96 14.76 12.20
C PHE A 130 13.06 14.93 11.15
N PHE A 131 13.94 15.92 11.35
CA PHE A 131 14.94 16.29 10.36
C PHE A 131 16.34 16.29 10.96
N ASN A 132 17.26 15.65 10.25
CA ASN A 132 18.69 15.84 10.45
C ASN A 132 19.18 16.88 9.44
N TYR A 133 20.11 17.73 9.87
CA TYR A 133 20.66 18.81 9.04
C TYR A 133 22.10 18.48 8.65
N GLN A 134 22.33 18.16 7.38
CA GLN A 134 23.65 17.86 6.87
C GLN A 134 24.33 19.16 6.39
N PRO A 135 25.47 19.57 6.96
CA PRO A 135 26.15 20.80 6.56
C PRO A 135 26.69 20.71 5.14
N ILE A 136 26.54 21.81 4.40
CA ILE A 136 27.12 22.04 3.08
C ILE A 136 28.24 23.06 3.25
N PHE A 137 29.43 22.73 2.78
CA PHE A 137 30.63 23.54 2.96
C PHE A 137 31.04 24.26 1.69
N ASP A 138 31.49 25.51 1.82
CA ASP A 138 32.36 26.16 0.85
C ASP A 138 33.75 25.50 0.93
N LEU A 139 34.19 24.86 -0.16
CA LEU A 139 35.46 24.12 -0.18
C LEU A 139 36.70 25.02 -0.17
N HIS A 140 36.57 26.28 -0.60
CA HIS A 140 37.68 27.23 -0.57
C HIS A 140 37.87 27.81 0.84
N LEU A 141 36.78 28.16 1.50
CA LEU A 141 36.80 28.80 2.82
C LEU A 141 36.76 27.79 3.98
N GLY A 142 36.33 26.55 3.73
CA GLY A 142 36.14 25.52 4.75
C GLY A 142 35.00 25.82 5.72
N GLN A 143 34.08 26.71 5.34
CA GLN A 143 32.97 27.17 6.19
C GLN A 143 31.65 26.56 5.76
N VAL A 144 30.75 26.34 6.72
CA VAL A 144 29.38 25.93 6.42
C VAL A 144 28.64 27.11 5.80
N ILE A 145 28.02 26.90 4.65
CA ILE A 145 27.24 27.92 3.93
C ILE A 145 25.74 27.62 3.91
N ALA A 146 25.36 26.36 4.15
CA ALA A 146 23.97 25.92 4.17
C ALA A 146 23.85 24.55 4.85
N TYR A 147 22.60 24.08 4.99
CA TYR A 147 22.29 22.73 5.45
C TYR A 147 21.27 22.05 4.53
N GLU A 148 21.48 20.78 4.23
CA GLU A 148 20.48 19.92 3.62
C GLU A 148 19.59 19.29 4.71
N CYS A 149 18.28 19.41 4.54
CA CYS A 149 17.28 18.88 5.46
C CYS A 149 16.91 17.45 5.05
N LEU A 150 17.27 16.49 5.91
CA LEU A 150 17.07 15.07 5.64
C LEU A 150 15.97 14.51 6.55
N ALA A 151 14.82 14.19 5.95
CA ALA A 151 13.67 13.61 6.66
C ALA A 151 14.02 12.23 7.27
N ARG A 152 13.55 12.02 8.49
CA ARG A 152 13.65 10.78 9.27
C ARG A 152 12.35 10.56 10.03
N ALA A 153 12.14 9.35 10.52
CA ALA A 153 11.00 9.05 11.39
C ALA A 153 11.39 8.03 12.46
N CYS A 154 10.79 8.14 13.64
CA CYS A 154 10.95 7.13 14.67
C CYS A 154 9.94 6.00 14.47
N SER A 155 10.41 4.76 14.61
CA SER A 155 9.53 3.59 14.72
C SER A 155 8.67 3.68 15.99
N ASP A 156 7.49 3.05 15.93
CA ASP A 156 6.57 2.97 17.06
C ASP A 156 6.74 1.70 17.90
N GLN A 157 7.52 0.75 17.41
CA GLN A 157 7.75 -0.53 18.06
C GLN A 157 9.14 -0.61 18.69
N ASP A 158 10.13 0.04 18.07
CA ASP A 158 11.52 0.03 18.50
C ASP A 158 12.07 1.47 18.44
N ASP A 159 13.13 1.79 19.18
CA ASP A 159 13.86 3.07 19.05
C ASP A 159 14.61 3.21 17.69
N ALA A 160 14.30 2.35 16.72
CA ALA A 160 14.84 2.39 15.38
C ALA A 160 14.31 3.61 14.60
N CYS A 161 15.17 4.19 13.76
CA CYS A 161 14.82 5.31 12.88
C CYS A 161 14.72 4.86 11.43
N PHE A 162 13.67 5.29 10.74
CA PHE A 162 13.53 5.14 9.30
C PHE A 162 14.36 6.20 8.56
N THR A 163 15.08 5.75 7.54
CA THR A 163 15.85 6.60 6.63
C THR A 163 14.95 7.32 5.63
N GLY A 164 15.49 8.36 4.99
CA GLY A 164 14.77 9.07 3.91
C GLY A 164 14.34 8.15 2.78
N GLN A 165 15.19 7.20 2.36
CA GLN A 165 14.85 6.25 1.31
C GLN A 165 13.66 5.36 1.71
N GLN A 166 13.65 4.83 2.95
CA GLN A 166 12.53 4.01 3.42
C GLN A 166 11.21 4.79 3.47
N LEU A 167 11.26 6.10 3.80
CA LEU A 167 10.08 6.96 3.78
C LEU A 167 9.56 7.17 2.35
N ILE A 168 10.47 7.44 1.41
CA ILE A 168 10.13 7.58 -0.02
C ILE A 168 9.54 6.28 -0.56
N ASP A 169 10.15 5.14 -0.27
CA ASP A 169 9.67 3.83 -0.71
C ASP A 169 8.26 3.55 -0.15
N GLY A 170 8.01 3.89 1.11
CA GLY A 170 6.69 3.79 1.73
C GLY A 170 5.64 4.69 1.05
N ALA A 171 6.01 5.94 0.78
CA ALA A 171 5.14 6.90 0.10
C ALA A 171 4.79 6.44 -1.33
N VAL A 172 5.78 6.00 -2.11
CA VAL A 172 5.58 5.50 -3.48
C VAL A 172 4.75 4.23 -3.48
N SER A 173 5.08 3.27 -2.61
CA SER A 173 4.38 1.96 -2.55
C SER A 173 2.91 2.10 -2.17
N LEU A 174 2.55 3.12 -1.41
CA LEU A 174 1.17 3.41 -0.99
C LEU A 174 0.50 4.51 -1.81
N SER A 175 1.19 5.05 -2.83
CA SER A 175 0.70 6.18 -3.64
C SER A 175 0.34 7.44 -2.81
N LEU A 176 1.11 7.69 -1.74
CA LEU A 176 0.93 8.80 -0.79
C LEU A 176 2.08 9.82 -0.85
N THR A 177 2.69 9.99 -2.03
CA THR A 177 3.84 10.89 -2.21
C THR A 177 3.51 12.36 -1.97
N SER A 178 2.27 12.80 -2.26
CA SER A 178 1.87 14.20 -2.05
C SER A 178 1.68 14.50 -0.57
N GLU A 179 0.96 13.63 0.12
CA GLU A 179 0.67 13.73 1.55
C GLU A 179 1.95 13.66 2.38
N PHE A 180 2.89 12.81 1.96
CA PHE A 180 4.21 12.74 2.59
C PHE A 180 4.98 14.05 2.45
N ASP A 181 5.10 14.60 1.24
CA ASP A 181 5.85 15.82 0.99
C ASP A 181 5.25 17.04 1.69
N GLU A 182 3.91 17.17 1.69
CA GLU A 182 3.21 18.23 2.41
C GLU A 182 3.51 18.19 3.91
N LEU A 183 3.42 17.00 4.52
CA LEU A 183 3.72 16.83 5.95
C LEU A 183 5.20 17.06 6.24
N ALA A 184 6.10 16.52 5.40
CA ALA A 184 7.54 16.64 5.57
C ALA A 184 7.96 18.12 5.48
N LEU A 185 7.48 18.85 4.47
CA LEU A 185 7.76 20.26 4.31
C LEU A 185 7.26 21.08 5.50
N ALA A 186 5.99 20.93 5.88
CA ALA A 186 5.42 21.66 7.01
C ALA A 186 6.19 21.39 8.32
N THR A 187 6.54 20.13 8.57
CA THR A 187 7.32 19.73 9.75
C THR A 187 8.74 20.32 9.70
N CYS A 188 9.38 20.31 8.53
CA CYS A 188 10.72 20.84 8.34
C CYS A 188 10.76 22.35 8.60
N LEU A 189 9.83 23.09 8.00
CA LEU A 189 9.74 24.54 8.15
C LEU A 189 9.49 24.95 9.61
N GLN A 190 8.58 24.24 10.31
CA GLN A 190 8.37 24.45 11.74
C GLN A 190 9.62 24.15 12.58
N ALA A 191 10.37 23.11 12.23
CA ALA A 191 11.62 22.77 12.93
C ALA A 191 12.70 23.84 12.69
N ILE A 192 12.86 24.30 11.45
CA ILE A 192 13.80 25.38 11.09
C ILE A 192 13.43 26.67 11.82
N ALA A 193 12.16 27.08 11.81
CA ALA A 193 11.70 28.29 12.50
C ALA A 193 12.05 28.28 14.00
N LYS A 194 11.93 27.12 14.65
CA LYS A 194 12.32 26.94 16.07
C LYS A 194 13.81 27.10 16.33
N THR A 195 14.69 26.91 15.34
CA THR A 195 16.12 27.14 15.51
C THR A 195 16.47 28.62 15.64
N GLY A 196 15.65 29.51 15.07
CA GLY A 196 15.95 30.94 14.98
C GLY A 196 17.19 31.27 14.15
N SER A 197 17.71 30.31 13.37
CA SER A 197 18.90 30.51 12.54
C SER A 197 18.58 31.33 11.29
N SER A 198 19.53 32.17 10.89
CA SER A 198 19.54 32.86 9.59
C SER A 198 20.29 32.08 8.50
N ASP A 199 20.69 30.84 8.78
CA ASP A 199 21.38 29.99 7.82
C ASP A 199 20.48 29.62 6.63
N THR A 200 21.11 29.21 5.53
CA THR A 200 20.39 28.69 4.37
C THR A 200 20.06 27.21 4.56
N PHE A 201 18.80 26.83 4.34
CA PHE A 201 18.33 25.44 4.43
C PHE A 201 17.77 24.98 3.08
N TYR A 202 18.21 23.81 2.64
CA TYR A 202 17.68 23.13 1.45
C TYR A 202 16.73 22.00 1.88
N VAL A 203 15.49 22.05 1.41
CA VAL A 203 14.48 21.01 1.67
C VAL A 203 14.23 20.24 0.38
N ASN A 204 14.32 18.92 0.46
CA ASN A 204 14.05 18.03 -0.67
C ASN A 204 12.54 17.92 -0.92
N LEU A 205 12.15 17.89 -2.19
CA LEU A 205 10.76 17.69 -2.64
C LEU A 205 10.74 16.62 -3.73
N LEU A 206 9.75 15.73 -3.69
CA LEU A 206 9.54 14.71 -4.71
C LEU A 206 8.92 15.35 -5.96
N PRO A 207 9.37 14.98 -7.18
CA PRO A 207 8.86 15.56 -8.42
C PRO A 207 7.33 15.45 -8.57
N ASN A 208 6.75 14.36 -8.08
CA ASN A 208 5.32 14.10 -8.18
C ASN A 208 4.48 15.07 -7.35
N ALA A 209 4.99 15.58 -6.22
CA ALA A 209 4.27 16.54 -5.39
C ALA A 209 4.15 17.92 -6.06
N ILE A 210 5.17 18.31 -6.82
CA ILE A 210 5.13 19.55 -7.62
C ILE A 210 4.16 19.37 -8.81
N ALA A 211 4.16 18.19 -9.44
CA ALA A 211 3.30 17.91 -10.57
C ALA A 211 1.81 17.79 -10.20
N SER A 212 1.50 17.27 -9.01
CA SER A 212 0.12 17.09 -8.54
C SER A 212 -0.55 18.39 -8.08
N ASN A 213 0.23 19.39 -7.66
CA ASN A 213 -0.29 20.67 -7.17
C ASN A 213 0.47 21.87 -7.80
N PRO A 214 -0.08 22.51 -8.84
CA PRO A 214 0.52 23.67 -9.49
C PRO A 214 0.73 24.89 -8.56
N HIS A 215 -0.01 24.98 -7.46
CA HIS A 215 0.09 26.08 -6.48
C HIS A 215 1.05 25.76 -5.32
N PHE A 216 1.67 24.57 -5.32
CA PHE A 216 2.51 24.11 -4.22
C PHE A 216 3.62 25.11 -3.84
N LEU A 217 4.32 25.68 -4.84
CA LEU A 217 5.38 26.66 -4.61
C LEU A 217 4.85 27.95 -3.99
N GLU A 218 3.70 28.46 -4.45
CA GLU A 218 3.09 29.67 -3.92
C GLU A 218 2.63 29.47 -2.48
N GLN A 219 1.99 28.33 -2.19
CA GLN A 219 1.58 27.94 -0.84
C GLN A 219 2.78 27.78 0.10
N THR A 220 3.86 27.16 -0.38
CA THR A 220 5.11 27.01 0.38
C THR A 220 5.72 28.36 0.73
N LEU A 221 5.79 29.28 -0.24
CA LEU A 221 6.30 30.64 0.00
C LEU A 221 5.43 31.40 0.98
N GLN A 222 4.11 31.21 0.95
CA GLN A 222 3.21 31.82 1.91
C GLN A 222 3.43 31.25 3.32
N GLN A 223 3.55 29.93 3.47
CA GLN A 223 3.86 29.29 4.75
C GLN A 223 5.18 29.82 5.35
N VAL A 224 6.21 30.01 4.53
CA VAL A 224 7.49 30.58 5.00
C VAL A 224 7.33 32.01 5.51
N LYS A 225 6.43 32.82 4.92
CA LYS A 225 6.16 34.19 5.38
C LYS A 225 5.35 34.25 6.67
N ASP A 226 4.56 33.21 6.95
CA ASP A 226 3.65 33.15 8.09
C ASP A 226 4.33 32.58 9.36
N LEU A 227 5.58 32.12 9.25
CA LEU A 227 6.42 31.62 10.35
C LEU A 227 7.19 32.75 11.05
#